data_AF-A0A0F8XW69-F1
#
_entry.id   AF-A0A0F8XW69-F1
#
_cell.length_a   1.000
_cell.length_b   1.000
_cell.length_c   1.000
_cell.angle_alpha   90.00
_cell.angle_beta   90.00
_cell.angle_gamma   90.00
#
_symmetry.space_group_name_H-M   'P 1'
#
loop_
_entity.id
_entity.type
_entity.pdbx_description
1 polymer ?
#
loop_
_entity_poly.entity_id
_entity_poly.type
_entity_poly.pdbx_seq_one_letter_code
_entity_poly.pdbx_strand_id
1 'polypeptide(L)'
;MSTYLQLSQDVARESGTVSGTNPTAVASQTGRLLKIVEWVAQAWVEIQNLHADWRWMQKTFSGDTASGNGQYTPASWTILDLRDWLRDDRVTGYQPHTIFLTATGVS
;
A
#
# COMPACT_ATOMS: atom_id res chain seq x y z
N MET A 1 -15.27 7.40 6.38
CA MET A 1 -13.84 7.43 5.96
C MET A 1 -13.75 8.40 4.80
N SER A 2 -12.93 9.44 4.92
CA SER A 2 -12.79 10.45 3.86
C SER A 2 -12.06 9.85 2.65
N THR A 3 -12.53 10.15 1.45
CA THR A 3 -11.86 9.76 0.19
C THR A 3 -10.69 10.70 -0.11
N TYR A 4 -9.82 10.30 -1.04
CA TYR A 4 -8.69 11.15 -1.49
C TYR A 4 -9.14 12.55 -1.96
N LEU A 5 -10.28 12.62 -2.65
CA LEU A 5 -10.88 13.90 -3.04
C LEU A 5 -11.31 14.71 -1.81
N GLN A 6 -11.98 14.09 -0.85
CA GLN A 6 -12.45 14.76 0.37
C GLN A 6 -11.26 15.31 1.19
N LEU A 7 -10.18 14.54 1.33
CA LEU A 7 -8.95 15.01 1.98
C LEU A 7 -8.34 16.23 1.27
N SER A 8 -8.31 16.20 -0.06
CA SER A 8 -7.83 17.35 -0.86
C SER A 8 -8.70 18.60 -0.68
N GLN A 9 -10.01 18.42 -0.57
CA GLN A 9 -10.97 19.50 -0.30
C GLN A 9 -10.80 20.07 1.11
N ASP A 10 -10.57 19.21 2.10
CA ASP A 10 -10.33 19.63 3.48
C ASP A 10 -9.04 20.46 3.58
N VAL A 11 -7.94 20.00 2.97
CA VAL A 11 -6.68 20.76 2.91
C VAL A 11 -6.85 22.10 2.17
N ALA A 12 -7.60 22.13 1.07
CA ALA A 12 -7.88 23.38 0.35
C ALA A 12 -8.65 24.39 1.24
N ARG A 13 -9.67 23.91 1.96
CA ARG A 13 -10.48 24.71 2.89
C ARG A 13 -9.66 25.23 4.06
N GLU A 14 -8.88 24.35 4.70
CA GLU A 14 -8.15 24.67 5.94
C GLU A 14 -6.90 25.49 5.70
N SER A 15 -6.20 25.27 4.58
CA SER A 15 -5.00 26.05 4.24
C SER A 15 -5.32 27.51 3.91
N GLY A 16 -6.57 27.82 3.54
CA GLY A 16 -6.97 29.16 3.09
C GLY A 16 -6.24 29.64 1.82
N THR A 17 -5.51 28.75 1.15
CA THR A 17 -4.63 29.13 0.03
C THR A 17 -5.35 29.25 -1.31
N VAL A 18 -6.58 28.78 -1.42
CA VAL A 18 -7.39 28.84 -2.65
C VAL A 18 -8.66 29.62 -2.37
N SER A 19 -8.87 30.70 -3.11
CA SER A 19 -10.04 31.56 -2.93
C SER A 19 -11.29 30.94 -3.58
N GLY A 20 -12.18 30.39 -2.76
CA GLY A 20 -13.57 30.08 -3.14
C GLY A 20 -13.77 28.88 -4.07
N THR A 21 -12.72 28.16 -4.47
CA THR A 21 -12.84 26.96 -5.31
C THR A 21 -12.13 25.78 -4.67
N ASN A 22 -12.90 24.72 -4.39
CA ASN A 22 -12.37 23.43 -3.95
C ASN A 22 -12.21 22.49 -5.15
N PRO A 23 -11.24 21.56 -5.11
CA PRO A 23 -11.10 20.57 -6.17
C PRO A 23 -12.36 19.68 -6.23
N THR A 24 -12.97 19.54 -7.42
CA THR A 24 -14.10 18.63 -7.66
C THR A 24 -13.65 17.26 -8.18
N ALA A 25 -12.40 17.18 -8.61
CA ALA A 25 -11.71 15.97 -9.00
C ALA A 25 -10.24 16.06 -8.56
N VAL A 26 -9.57 14.91 -8.46
CA VAL A 26 -8.11 14.84 -8.22
C VAL A 26 -7.32 14.79 -9.52
N ALA A 27 -7.96 14.42 -10.64
CA ALA A 27 -7.35 14.44 -11.95
C ALA A 27 -7.47 15.82 -12.61
N SER A 28 -6.55 16.12 -13.53
CA SER A 28 -6.56 17.32 -14.38
C SER A 28 -6.62 18.66 -13.61
N GLN A 29 -6.17 18.66 -12.36
CA GLN A 29 -6.02 19.90 -11.60
C GLN A 29 -4.84 20.70 -12.13
N THR A 30 -4.91 22.03 -11.97
CA THR A 30 -3.83 22.93 -12.38
C THR A 30 -3.51 23.93 -11.28
N GLY A 31 -2.31 24.52 -11.31
CA GLY A 31 -1.92 25.57 -10.38
C GLY A 31 -1.91 25.11 -8.92
N ARG A 32 -2.55 25.87 -8.03
CA ARG A 32 -2.56 25.56 -6.58
C ARG A 32 -3.35 24.29 -6.24
N LEU A 33 -4.43 24.00 -6.97
CA LEU A 33 -5.22 22.79 -6.75
C LEU A 33 -4.42 21.52 -7.07
N LEU A 34 -3.59 21.55 -8.11
CA LEU A 34 -2.67 20.46 -8.42
C LEU A 34 -1.70 20.22 -7.27
N LYS A 35 -1.07 21.30 -6.76
CA LYS A 35 -0.14 21.20 -5.63
C LYS A 35 -0.78 20.57 -4.39
N ILE A 36 -2.03 20.94 -4.08
CA ILE A 36 -2.75 20.35 -2.94
C ILE A 36 -2.97 18.85 -3.14
N VAL A 37 -3.44 18.45 -4.33
CA VAL A 37 -3.66 17.04 -4.68
C VAL A 37 -2.34 16.25 -4.58
N GLU A 38 -1.25 16.80 -5.11
CA GLU A 38 0.09 16.21 -5.04
C GLU A 38 0.60 16.11 -3.61
N TRP A 39 0.45 17.15 -2.78
CA TRP A 39 0.87 17.11 -1.37
C TRP A 39 0.11 16.08 -0.55
N VAL A 40 -1.19 15.93 -0.78
CA VAL A 40 -1.98 14.88 -0.11
C VAL A 40 -1.50 13.49 -0.54
N ALA A 41 -1.21 13.28 -1.82
CA ALA A 41 -0.64 12.02 -2.30
C ALA A 41 0.77 11.76 -1.73
N GLN A 42 1.61 12.78 -1.66
CA GLN A 42 2.95 12.68 -1.10
C GLN A 42 2.89 12.35 0.40
N ALA A 43 2.06 13.07 1.18
CA ALA A 43 1.89 12.81 2.60
C ALA A 43 1.41 11.37 2.86
N TRP A 44 0.53 10.84 2.01
CA TRP A 44 0.12 9.43 2.07
C TRP A 44 1.31 8.48 1.92
N VAL A 45 2.16 8.69 0.92
CA VAL A 45 3.38 7.87 0.71
C VAL A 45 4.36 8.03 1.87
N GLU A 46 4.54 9.24 2.40
CA GLU A 46 5.40 9.51 3.56
C GLU A 46 4.93 8.74 4.79
N ILE A 47 3.63 8.79 5.12
CA ILE A 47 3.05 8.05 6.25
C ILE A 47 3.29 6.55 6.09
N GLN A 48 3.07 6.01 4.90
CA GLN A 48 3.33 4.58 4.63
C GLN A 48 4.81 4.21 4.82
N ASN A 49 5.72 5.12 4.50
CA ASN A 49 7.16 4.91 4.64
C ASN A 49 7.71 5.15 6.05
N LEU A 50 6.96 5.78 6.96
CA LEU A 50 7.39 6.00 8.35
C LEU A 50 7.71 4.68 9.08
N HIS A 51 6.96 3.62 8.80
CA HIS A 51 7.17 2.31 9.43
C HIS A 51 7.13 1.18 8.40
N ALA A 52 8.07 0.25 8.54
CA ALA A 52 8.16 -0.94 7.71
C ALA A 52 7.01 -1.95 7.96
N ASP A 53 6.38 -1.86 9.13
CA ASP A 53 5.57 -2.92 9.72
C ASP A 53 4.14 -2.47 10.09
N TRP A 54 3.63 -1.41 9.45
CA TRP A 54 2.24 -0.99 9.58
C TRP A 54 1.28 -2.18 9.41
N ARG A 55 0.67 -2.63 10.51
CA ARG A 55 -0.20 -3.82 10.52
C ARG A 55 -1.38 -3.71 9.54
N TRP A 56 -1.91 -2.50 9.34
CA TRP A 56 -3.01 -2.26 8.40
C TRP A 56 -2.60 -2.32 6.92
N MET A 57 -1.30 -2.27 6.63
CA MET A 57 -0.75 -2.46 5.27
C MET A 57 -0.34 -3.92 5.00
N GLN A 58 -0.28 -4.77 6.02
CA GLN A 58 0.06 -6.18 5.84
C GLN A 58 -1.12 -6.94 5.24
N LYS A 59 -0.84 -7.78 4.25
CA LYS A 59 -1.84 -8.62 3.59
C LYS A 59 -1.36 -10.06 3.55
N THR A 60 -2.29 -10.98 3.77
CA THR A 60 -2.06 -12.42 3.59
C THR A 60 -2.47 -12.82 2.19
N PHE A 61 -1.71 -13.74 1.58
CA PHE A 61 -2.03 -14.36 0.30
C PHE A 61 -1.79 -15.87 0.41
N SER A 62 -2.38 -16.63 -0.51
CA SER A 62 -2.16 -18.06 -0.67
C SER A 62 -2.26 -18.43 -2.14
N GLY A 63 -1.61 -19.52 -2.52
CA GLY A 63 -1.68 -20.05 -3.87
C GLY A 63 -0.77 -21.25 -4.06
N ASP A 64 -0.94 -21.93 -5.19
CA ASP A 64 -0.21 -23.15 -5.52
C ASP A 64 1.16 -22.85 -6.11
N THR A 65 2.16 -23.64 -5.69
CA THR A 65 3.48 -23.63 -6.32
C THR A 65 3.55 -24.70 -7.42
N ALA A 66 4.21 -24.38 -8.53
CA ALA A 66 4.46 -25.29 -9.63
C ALA A 66 5.81 -26.03 -9.46
N SER A 67 5.81 -27.32 -9.77
CA SER A 67 7.03 -28.13 -9.80
C SER A 67 8.06 -27.55 -10.76
N GLY A 68 9.33 -27.55 -10.36
CA GLY A 68 10.44 -27.01 -11.16
C GLY A 68 10.55 -25.48 -11.15
N ASN A 69 9.66 -24.75 -10.48
CA ASN A 69 9.76 -23.30 -10.33
C ASN A 69 10.15 -22.91 -8.90
N GLY A 70 11.37 -22.38 -8.73
CA GLY A 70 11.91 -21.93 -7.45
C GLY A 70 11.75 -20.43 -7.18
N GLN A 71 11.22 -19.65 -8.12
CA GLN A 71 11.12 -18.19 -7.97
C GLN A 71 9.71 -17.71 -8.35
N TYR A 72 9.13 -16.91 -7.46
CA TYR A 72 7.84 -16.28 -7.66
C TYR A 72 7.97 -14.77 -7.50
N THR A 73 7.33 -14.04 -8.39
CA THR A 73 7.23 -12.59 -8.30
C THR A 73 5.93 -12.22 -7.59
N PRO A 74 5.78 -10.98 -7.08
CA PRO A 74 4.50 -10.54 -6.52
C PRO A 74 3.35 -10.68 -7.53
N ALA A 75 3.64 -10.45 -8.82
CA ALA A 75 2.69 -10.62 -9.91
C ALA A 75 2.21 -12.08 -10.07
N SER A 76 3.06 -13.07 -9.76
CA SER A 76 2.67 -14.49 -9.75
C SER A 76 1.52 -14.79 -8.77
N TRP A 77 1.36 -13.95 -7.75
CA TRP A 77 0.34 -14.05 -6.72
C TRP A 77 -0.73 -12.96 -6.82
N THR A 78 -0.77 -12.22 -7.93
CA THR A 78 -1.69 -11.08 -8.14
C THR A 78 -1.53 -9.97 -7.09
N ILE A 79 -0.33 -9.82 -6.53
CA ILE A 79 -0.02 -8.76 -5.57
C ILE A 79 0.52 -7.55 -6.34
N LEU A 80 -0.22 -6.43 -6.30
CA LEU A 80 0.09 -5.22 -7.05
C LEU A 80 0.80 -4.15 -6.22
N ASP A 81 0.69 -4.20 -4.89
CA ASP A 81 1.14 -3.16 -3.96
C ASP A 81 2.12 -3.68 -2.91
N LEU A 82 2.96 -4.65 -3.29
CA LEU A 82 3.99 -5.18 -2.38
C LEU A 82 5.14 -4.19 -2.21
N ARG A 83 5.44 -3.84 -0.96
CA ARG A 83 6.68 -3.15 -0.60
C ARG A 83 7.83 -4.10 -0.25
N ASP A 84 7.59 -5.01 0.68
CA ASP A 84 8.56 -6.04 1.07
C ASP A 84 7.84 -7.30 1.54
N TRP A 85 8.51 -8.43 1.43
CA TRP A 85 8.05 -9.68 2.01
C TRP A 85 8.32 -9.68 3.51
N LEU A 86 7.38 -10.22 4.30
CA LEU A 86 7.67 -10.49 5.71
C LEU A 86 8.78 -11.54 5.78
N ARG A 87 9.85 -11.21 6.51
CA ARG A 87 11.02 -12.06 6.62
C ARG A 87 10.94 -12.91 7.87
N ASP A 88 11.46 -14.11 7.76
CA ASP A 88 11.71 -14.96 8.91
C ASP A 88 12.76 -14.29 9.80
N ASP A 89 12.51 -14.28 11.11
CA ASP A 89 13.50 -13.91 12.09
C ASP A 89 13.89 -15.12 12.93
N ARG A 90 15.15 -15.55 12.77
CA ARG A 90 15.71 -16.69 13.51
C ARG A 90 15.97 -16.38 14.97
N VAL A 91 16.07 -15.11 15.35
CA VAL A 91 16.34 -14.69 16.73
C VAL A 91 15.06 -14.73 17.56
N THR A 92 13.95 -14.23 17.02
CA THR A 92 12.64 -14.27 17.68
C THR A 92 11.82 -15.53 17.37
N GLY A 93 12.22 -16.32 16.37
CA GLY A 93 11.47 -17.48 15.90
C GLY A 93 10.23 -17.11 15.07
N TYR A 94 10.14 -15.86 14.61
CA TYR A 94 9.01 -15.39 13.82
C TYR A 94 9.04 -16.01 12.42
N GLN A 95 8.02 -16.83 12.12
CA GLN A 95 7.78 -17.45 10.81
C GLN A 95 6.42 -16.99 10.27
N PRO A 96 6.38 -15.95 9.43
CA PRO A 96 5.13 -15.37 8.90
C PRO A 96 4.48 -16.22 7.79
N HIS A 97 5.07 -17.35 7.40
CA HIS A 97 4.61 -18.15 6.28
C HIS A 97 4.64 -19.65 6.60
N THR A 98 3.83 -20.42 5.89
CA THR A 98 3.79 -21.88 5.98
C THR A 98 3.71 -22.44 4.56
N ILE A 99 4.51 -23.47 4.28
CA ILE A 99 4.58 -24.15 2.98
C ILE A 99 4.18 -25.60 3.21
N PHE A 100 3.28 -26.12 2.37
CA PHE A 100 2.86 -27.52 2.41
C PHE A 100 3.32 -28.25 1.16
N LEU A 101 3.74 -29.50 1.31
CA LEU A 101 3.82 -30.40 0.16
C LEU A 101 2.38 -30.84 -0.18
N THR A 102 1.88 -30.45 -1.35
CA THR A 102 0.50 -30.74 -1.79
C THR A 102 0.19 -32.24 -1.82
N ALA A 103 1.21 -33.12 -1.88
CA ALA A 103 1.05 -34.57 -1.88
C ALA A 103 0.85 -35.21 -0.48
N THR A 104 1.18 -34.51 0.61
CA THR A 104 1.16 -35.11 1.96
C THR A 104 0.34 -34.34 2.98
N GLY A 105 0.05 -33.05 2.78
CA GLY A 105 -0.74 -32.26 3.74
C GLY A 105 -0.11 -32.17 5.14
N VAL A 106 1.20 -32.38 5.24
CA VAL A 106 1.97 -32.27 6.48
C VAL A 106 3.02 -31.17 6.31
N SER A 107 3.11 -30.29 7.31
CA SER A 107 4.15 -29.27 7.48
C SER A 107 5.45 -29.87 7.99
#